data_AF-A0A182ESW6-F1
#
_entry.id   AF-A0A182ESW6-F1
#
_cell.length_a   1.000
_cell.length_b   1.000
_cell.length_c   1.000
_cell.angle_alpha   90.00
_cell.angle_beta   90.00
_cell.angle_gamma   90.00
#
_symmetry.space_group_name_H-M   'P 1'
#
loop_
_entity.id
_entity.type
_entity.pdbx_description
1 polymer ?
#
loop_
_entity_poly.entity_id
_entity_poly.type
_entity_poly.pdbx_seq_one_letter_code
_entity_poly.pdbx_strand_id
1 'polypeptide(L)' 'MASNCSIDFDPYELLDLKPECTDMQIVKAFRKAALKWHPDKNPSRKQT' A
#
# COMPACT_ATOMS: atom_id res chain seq x y z
N MET A 1 7.99 -28.73 6.37
CA MET A 1 7.20 -27.48 6.29
C MET A 1 8.13 -26.42 5.72
N ALA A 2 7.98 -26.11 4.43
CA ALA A 2 8.97 -25.31 3.70
C ALA A 2 9.03 -23.88 4.26
N SER A 3 10.24 -23.49 4.65
CA SER A 3 10.65 -22.14 4.94
C SER A 3 10.33 -21.25 3.73
N ASN A 4 9.41 -20.29 3.90
CA ASN A 4 9.26 -19.21 2.94
C ASN A 4 10.13 -18.05 3.45
N CYS A 5 11.10 -17.63 2.65
CA CYS A 5 11.96 -16.49 2.93
C CYS A 5 11.10 -15.25 3.15
N SER A 6 11.29 -14.63 4.32
CA SER A 6 10.62 -13.45 4.83
C SER A 6 10.56 -12.32 3.81
N ILE A 7 9.37 -12.08 3.29
CA ILE A 7 8.98 -10.74 2.90
C ILE A 7 8.49 -10.10 4.21
N ASP A 8 9.32 -9.30 4.87
CA ASP A 8 9.00 -8.53 6.11
C ASP A 8 7.95 -7.43 5.86
N PHE A 9 7.08 -7.60 4.86
CA PHE A 9 6.20 -6.56 4.39
C PHE A 9 4.76 -7.03 4.42
N ASP A 10 4.03 -6.52 5.40
CA ASP A 10 2.59 -6.70 5.50
C ASP A 10 1.87 -5.71 4.57
N PRO A 11 1.25 -6.18 3.47
CA PRO A 11 0.53 -5.30 2.55
C PRO A 11 -0.70 -4.66 3.22
N TYR A 12 -1.23 -5.30 4.26
CA TYR A 12 -2.31 -4.77 5.08
C TYR A 12 -1.82 -3.60 5.93
N GLU A 13 -0.67 -3.72 6.59
CA GLU A 13 -0.06 -2.61 7.35
C GLU A 13 0.36 -1.46 6.44
N LEU A 14 0.91 -1.73 5.25
CA LEU A 14 1.25 -0.70 4.27
C LEU A 14 0.03 0.15 3.88
N LEU A 15 -1.10 -0.51 3.68
CA LEU A 15 -2.36 0.15 3.31
C LEU A 15 -3.11 0.72 4.51
N ASP A 16 -2.56 0.57 5.73
CA ASP A 16 -3.16 0.94 7.02
C ASP A 16 -4.54 0.28 7.21
N LEU A 17 -4.58 -1.02 6.91
CA LEU A 17 -5.78 -1.84 6.93
C LEU A 17 -5.63 -2.98 7.93
N LYS A 18 -6.76 -3.33 8.54
CA LYS A 18 -6.84 -4.52 9.38
C LYS A 18 -6.82 -5.79 8.50
N PRO A 19 -6.24 -6.90 8.97
CA PRO A 19 -6.30 -8.18 8.24
C PRO A 19 -7.73 -8.68 8.04
N GLU A 20 -8.68 -8.22 8.87
CA GLU A 20 -10.12 -8.53 8.78
C GLU A 20 -10.89 -7.62 7.80
N CYS A 21 -10.22 -6.75 7.05
CA CYS A 21 -10.89 -5.82 6.15
C CYS A 21 -11.42 -6.51 4.87
N THR A 22 -12.55 -6.02 4.36
CA THR A 22 -13.17 -6.52 3.13
C THR A 22 -12.39 -6.04 1.91
N ASP A 23 -12.43 -6.80 0.82
CA ASP A 23 -11.84 -6.46 -0.49
C ASP A 23 -12.20 -5.04 -0.96
N MET A 24 -13.44 -4.61 -0.76
CA MET A 24 -13.89 -3.24 -1.06
C MET A 24 -13.09 -2.16 -0.31
N GLN A 25 -12.70 -2.41 0.95
CA GLN A 25 -11.89 -1.48 1.73
C GLN A 25 -10.44 -1.46 1.24
N ILE A 26 -9.89 -2.63 0.88
CA ILE A 26 -8.56 -2.76 0.29
C ILE A 26 -8.47 -1.93 -0.99
N VAL A 27 -9.42 -2.09 -1.91
CA VAL A 27 -9.45 -1.34 -3.17
C VAL A 27 -9.57 0.17 -2.92
N LYS A 28 -10.37 0.58 -1.93
CA LYS A 28 -10.56 2.01 -1.60
C LYS A 28 -9.30 2.62 -0.97
N ALA A 29 -8.64 1.92 -0.07
CA ALA A 29 -7.39 2.37 0.56
C ALA A 29 -6.25 2.39 -0.47
N PHE A 30 -6.12 1.35 -1.30
CA PHE A 30 -5.13 1.28 -2.37
C PHE A 30 -5.26 2.44 -3.34
N ARG A 31 -6.49 2.78 -3.79
CA ARG A 31 -6.70 3.94 -4.67
C ARG A 31 -6.30 5.26 -4.02
N LYS A 32 -6.58 5.44 -2.73
CA LYS A 32 -6.17 6.63 -1.97
C LYS A 32 -4.65 6.71 -1.81
N ALA A 33 -4.01 5.60 -1.46
CA ALA A 33 -2.56 5.50 -1.34
C ALA A 33 -1.87 5.75 -2.69
N ALA A 34 -2.38 5.12 -3.76
CA ALA A 34 -1.89 5.33 -5.12
C ALA A 34 -1.98 6.80 -5.54
N LEU A 35 -3.10 7.49 -5.27
CA LEU A 35 -3.24 8.92 -5.55
C LEU A 35 -2.28 9.80 -4.72
N LYS A 36 -2.04 9.42 -3.46
CA LYS A 36 -1.10 10.12 -2.56
C LYS A 36 0.35 9.95 -3.01
N TRP A 37 0.71 8.79 -3.55
CA TRP A 37 2.07 8.49 -4.01
C TRP A 37 2.21 8.58 -5.54
N HIS A 38 1.16 9.00 -6.25
CA HIS A 38 1.18 9.01 -7.71
C HIS A 38 2.19 10.06 -8.20
N PRO A 39 3.20 9.67 -9.00
CA PRO A 39 4.23 10.60 -9.45
C PRO A 39 3.66 11.70 -10.36
N ASP A 40 2.55 11.42 -11.06
CA ASP A 40 1.85 12.38 -11.94
C ASP A 40 1.12 13.49 -11.16
N LYS A 41 0.57 13.18 -9.97
CA LYS A 41 -0.22 14.14 -9.16
C LYS A 41 0.57 14.80 -8.03
N ASN A 42 1.77 14.30 -7.73
CA ASN A 42 2.75 14.97 -6.86
C ASN A 42 4.05 15.33 -7.62
N PRO A 43 3.97 16.17 -8.68
CA PRO A 43 5.14 16.64 -9.42
C PRO A 43 6.05 17.57 -8.59
N SER A 44 5.67 17.92 -7.36
CA SER A 44 6.40 18.79 -6.42
C SER A 44 7.21 18.04 -5.36
N ARG A 45 7.37 16.72 -5.44
CA ARG A 45 8.55 16.07 -4.82
C ARG A 45 9.71 16.05 -5.83
N LYS A 46 10.00 17.22 -6.40
CA LYS A 46 11.28 17.48 -7.05
C LYS A 46 12.34 17.42 -5.96
N GLN A 47 13.00 16.28 -5.84
CA GLN A 47 14.34 16.28 -5.30
C GLN A 47 15.27 16.61 -6.46
N THR A 48 15.36 17.91 -6.76
CA THR A 48 16.55 18.66 -7.24
C THR A 48 16.15 20.13 -7.27
#